data_AF-A0A8T3SUV6-F1
#
_entry.id   AF-A0A8T3SUV6-F1
#
_cell.length_a   1.000
_cell.length_b   1.000
_cell.length_c   1.000
_cell.angle_alpha   90.00
_cell.angle_beta   90.00
_cell.angle_gamma   90.00
#
_symmetry.space_group_name_H-M   'P 1'
#
loop_
_entity.id
_entity.type
_entity.pdbx_description
1 polymer ?
#
loop_
_entity_poly.entity_id
_entity_poly.type
_entity_poly.pdbx_seq_one_letter_code
_entity_poly.pdbx_strand_id
1 'polypeptide(L)' 'MIVTPSLIKPRLTLWPLAIVLLAMMLISFAVGQFPVSVRDLVNLTLGGTVPPMEETVIVQVRLPRVLGAVLV' A
#
# COMPACT_ATOMS: atom_id res chain seq x y z
N MET A 1 -28.57 -17.17 -33.89
CA MET A 1 -28.54 -17.39 -32.43
C MET A 1 -27.37 -16.59 -31.88
N ILE A 2 -27.61 -15.34 -31.50
CA ILE A 2 -26.56 -14.39 -31.07
C ILE A 2 -26.46 -14.52 -29.55
N VAL A 3 -25.34 -15.03 -29.06
CA VAL A 3 -25.05 -15.15 -27.63
C VAL A 3 -24.67 -13.75 -27.14
N THR A 4 -25.60 -13.07 -26.48
CA THR A 4 -25.34 -11.83 -25.74
C THR A 4 -24.30 -12.09 -24.65
N PRO A 5 -23.15 -11.38 -24.61
CA PRO A 5 -22.26 -11.46 -23.47
C PRO A 5 -23.02 -10.89 -22.27
N SER A 6 -23.17 -11.71 -21.22
CA SER A 6 -23.71 -11.31 -19.94
C SER A 6 -22.93 -10.07 -19.47
N LEU A 7 -23.65 -8.95 -19.36
CA LEU A 7 -23.15 -7.74 -18.74
C LEU A 7 -22.84 -8.09 -17.28
N ILE A 8 -21.59 -8.47 -17.00
CA ILE A 8 -21.07 -8.61 -15.64
C ILE A 8 -21.14 -7.21 -15.06
N LYS A 9 -22.26 -6.88 -14.42
CA LYS A 9 -22.42 -5.66 -13.65
C LYS A 9 -21.45 -5.82 -12.50
N PRO A 10 -20.28 -5.16 -12.50
CA PRO A 10 -19.34 -5.36 -11.44
C PRO A 10 -19.87 -4.51 -10.30
N ARG A 11 -20.81 -5.06 -9.52
CA ARG A 11 -20.87 -4.76 -8.09
C ARG A 11 -19.62 -5.41 -7.50
N LEU A 12 -18.47 -4.89 -7.92
CA LEU A 12 -17.17 -5.08 -7.33
C LEU A 12 -17.39 -4.66 -5.89
N THR A 13 -17.50 -5.66 -5.04
CA THR A 13 -17.18 -5.59 -3.64
C THR A 13 -15.84 -4.86 -3.58
N LEU A 14 -15.87 -3.53 -3.40
CA LEU A 14 -14.66 -2.69 -3.41
C LEU A 14 -13.73 -3.05 -2.24
N TRP A 15 -14.30 -3.68 -1.22
CA TRP A 15 -13.64 -4.14 -0.01
C TRP A 15 -12.47 -5.10 -0.25
N PRO A 16 -12.62 -6.26 -0.92
CA PRO A 16 -11.49 -7.14 -1.23
C PRO A 16 -10.43 -6.44 -2.07
N LEU A 17 -10.81 -5.55 -3.01
CA LEU A 17 -9.85 -4.80 -3.81
C LEU A 17 -9.01 -3.85 -2.92
N ALA A 18 -9.67 -3.13 -2.01
CA ALA A 18 -9.01 -2.23 -1.06
C ALA A 18 -8.09 -3.00 -0.09
N ILE A 19 -8.50 -4.17 0.37
CA ILE A 19 -7.67 -5.04 1.23
C ILE A 19 -6.41 -5.49 0.50
N VAL A 20 -6.54 -5.92 -0.77
CA VAL A 20 -5.39 -6.31 -1.59
C VAL A 20 -4.45 -5.13 -1.81
N LEU A 21 -5.01 -3.95 -2.11
CA LEU A 21 -4.23 -2.74 -2.34
C LEU A 21 -3.43 -2.34 -1.08
N LEU A 22 -4.08 -2.41 0.08
CA LEU A 22 -3.43 -2.14 1.38
C LEU A 22 -2.37 -3.18 1.72
N ALA A 23 -2.62 -4.47 1.45
CA ALA A 23 -1.63 -5.53 1.63
C ALA A 23 -0.41 -5.33 0.72
N MET A 24 -0.61 -5.00 -0.56
CA MET A 24 0.49 -4.72 -1.49
C MET A 24 1.27 -3.47 -1.10
N MET A 25 0.59 -2.44 -0.59
CA MET A 25 1.22 -1.24 -0.04
C MET A 25 2.17 -1.60 1.11
N LEU A 26 1.71 -2.39 2.09
CA LEU A 26 2.53 -2.84 3.21
C LEU A 26 3.72 -3.71 2.76
N ILE A 27 3.51 -4.62 1.80
CA ILE A 27 4.58 -5.44 1.21
C ILE A 27 5.63 -4.54 0.52
N SER A 28 5.22 -3.48 -0.17
CA SER A 28 6.14 -2.51 -0.79
C SER A 28 7.00 -1.77 0.24
N PHE A 29 6.51 -1.60 1.48
CA PHE A 29 7.30 -1.05 2.58
C PHE A 29 8.13 -2.11 3.32
N ALA A 30 7.87 -3.40 3.15
CA ALA A 30 8.71 -4.47 3.68
C ALA A 30 9.87 -4.83 2.73
N VAL A 31 9.66 -4.72 1.42
CA VAL A 31 10.65 -5.10 0.40
C VAL A 31 11.54 -3.90 0.03
N GLY A 32 12.80 -3.90 0.45
CA GLY A 32 13.82 -2.95 -0.01
C GLY A 32 15.12 -2.98 0.80
N GLN A 33 16.09 -2.16 0.39
CA GLN A 33 17.47 -2.15 0.91
C GLN A 33 17.60 -1.82 2.42
N PHE A 34 16.57 -1.18 2.98
CA PHE A 34 16.37 -0.96 4.42
C PHE A 34 15.03 -1.59 4.82
N PRO A 35 14.97 -2.85 5.29
CA PRO A 35 13.71 -3.47 5.67
C PRO A 35 13.12 -2.70 6.85
N VAL A 36 12.07 -1.92 6.59
CA VAL A 36 11.34 -1.20 7.63
C VAL A 36 10.40 -2.20 8.28
N SER A 37 10.44 -2.34 9.61
CA SER A 37 9.49 -3.19 10.31
C SER A 37 8.08 -2.61 10.15
N VAL A 38 7.09 -3.45 9.89
CA VAL A 38 5.68 -3.03 9.85
C VAL A 38 5.28 -2.35 11.16
N ARG A 39 5.91 -2.73 12.29
CA ARG A 39 5.71 -2.11 13.60
C ARG A 39 6.19 -0.65 13.64
N ASP A 40 7.34 -0.36 13.04
CA ASP A 40 7.92 0.98 13.00
C ASP A 40 7.08 1.90 12.12
N LEU A 41 6.51 1.33 11.05
CA LEU A 41 5.57 2.04 10.17
C LEU A 41 4.25 2.37 10.89
N VAL A 42 3.68 1.41 11.61
CA VAL A 42 2.48 1.64 12.43
C VAL A 42 2.76 2.65 13.54
N ASN A 43 3.90 2.53 14.23
CA ASN A 43 4.33 3.50 15.23
C ASN A 43 4.46 4.90 14.64
N LEU A 44 5.12 5.06 13.49
CA LEU A 44 5.24 6.34 12.81
C LEU A 44 3.87 6.94 12.46
N THR A 45 2.95 6.11 11.93
CA THR A 45 1.59 6.58 11.58
C THR A 45 0.73 6.94 12.79
N LEU A 46 1.00 6.35 13.96
CA LEU A 46 0.33 6.66 15.23
C LEU A 46 1.04 7.77 16.02
N GLY A 47 2.09 8.40 15.47
CA GLY A 47 2.84 9.47 16.14
C GLY A 47 3.85 8.98 17.18
N GLY A 48 4.19 7.69 17.16
CA GLY A 48 5.26 7.10 17.97
C GLY A 48 6.64 7.47 17.46
N THR A 49 7.66 7.20 18.29
CA THR A 49 9.06 7.45 17.96
C THR A 49 9.69 6.26 17.25
N VAL A 50 10.47 6.54 16.22
CA VAL A 50 11.14 5.57 15.34
C VAL A 50 12.59 6.02 15.16
N PRO A 51 13.57 5.12 14.93
CA PRO A 51 14.94 5.55 14.67
C PRO A 51 15.02 6.61 13.54
N PRO A 52 15.83 7.67 13.69
CA PRO A 52 15.84 8.80 12.75
C PRO A 52 16.24 8.43 11.31
N MET A 53 17.02 7.36 11.18
CA MET A 53 17.38 6.76 9.87
C MET A 53 16.15 6.16 9.18
N GLU A 54 15.31 5.43 9.91
CA GLU A 54 14.12 4.77 9.38
C GLU A 54 13.03 5.79 9.04
N GLU A 55 12.82 6.80 9.89
CA GLU A 55 11.90 7.91 9.62
C GLU A 55 12.25 8.61 8.31
N THR A 56 13.54 8.94 8.12
CA THR A 56 14.03 9.59 6.89
C THR A 56 13.75 8.72 5.66
N VAL A 57 14.05 7.42 5.72
CA VAL A 57 13.82 6.49 4.61
C VAL A 57 12.32 6.32 4.33
N ILE A 58 11.48 6.22 5.36
CA ILE A 58 10.04 6.09 5.21
C ILE A 58 9.47 7.35 4.56
N VAL A 59 9.72 8.53 5.14
CA VAL A 59 9.08 9.78 4.73
C VAL A 59 9.64 10.34 3.43
N GLN A 60 10.98 10.31 3.24
CA GLN A 60 11.62 10.99 2.11
C GLN A 60 11.80 10.09 0.89
N VAL A 61 11.84 8.76 1.05
CA VAL A 61 12.12 7.83 -0.05
C VAL A 61 10.90 6.96 -0.37
N ARG A 62 10.36 6.27 0.63
CA ARG A 62 9.33 5.24 0.39
C ARG A 62 7.94 5.82 0.23
N LEU A 63 7.54 6.75 1.09
CA LEU A 63 6.24 7.42 1.03
C LEU A 63 5.98 8.06 -0.34
N PRO A 64 6.87 8.90 -0.92
CA PRO A 64 6.62 9.50 -2.24
C PRO A 64 6.56 8.45 -3.36
N ARG A 65 7.35 7.38 -3.31
CA ARG A 65 7.30 6.30 -4.30
C ARG A 65 5.99 5.53 -4.25
N VAL A 66 5.53 5.17 -3.04
CA VAL A 66 4.29 4.43 -2.85
C VAL A 66 3.09 5.30 -3.23
N LEU A 67 3.09 6.58 -2.83
CA LEU A 67 2.07 7.53 -3.26
C LEU A 67 2.04 7.68 -4.79
N GLY A 68 3.21 7.77 -5.44
CA GLY A 68 3.30 7.80 -6.89
C GLY A 68 2.71 6.55 -7.56
N ALA A 69 2.96 5.36 -7.00
CA ALA A 69 2.42 4.10 -7.52
C ALA A 69 0.90 3.92 -7.29
N VAL A 70 0.32 4.63 -6.32
CA VAL A 70 -1.13 4.58 -6.03
C VAL A 70 -1.89 5.64 -6.83
N LEU A 71 -1.27 6.80 -7.10
CA LEU A 71 -1.91 7.92 -7.79
C LEU A 71 -1.84 7.84 -9.32
N VAL A 72 -0.87 7.10 -9.87
CA VAL A 72 -0.71 6.83 -11.32
C VAL A 72 -1.43 5.54 -11.68
#